data_AF-A0A089P9S7-F1
#
_entry.id   AF-A0A089P9S7-F1
#
_cell.length_a   1.000
_cell.length_b   1.000
_cell.length_c   1.000
_cell.angle_alpha   90.00
_cell.angle_beta   90.00
_cell.angle_gamma   90.00
#
_symmetry.space_group_name_H-M   'P 1'
#
loop_
_entity.id
_entity.type
_entity.pdbx_description
1 polymer ?
#
loop_
_entity_poly.entity_id
_entity_poly.type
_entity_poly.pdbx_seq_one_letter_code
_entity_poly.pdbx_strand_id
1 'polypeptide(L)'
;MAKIDSPKCPIGWLIDPHHKWAINFDWKKVTSEQNTESFTIDMWGVVENGKPMQFKSRRKVTKEESLKTWNQLLSSNWIEFDFEMNKSA
;
A
#
# COMPACT_ATOMS: atom_id res chain seq x y z
N MET A 1 11.75 -7.21 -28.63
CA MET A 1 10.52 -7.41 -27.82
C MET A 1 10.86 -7.10 -26.37
N ALA A 2 10.72 -5.83 -25.95
CA ALA A 2 10.88 -5.47 -24.55
C ALA A 2 9.62 -5.94 -23.82
N LYS A 3 9.76 -6.95 -22.96
CA LYS A 3 8.73 -7.26 -21.96
C LYS A 3 8.74 -6.10 -20.97
N ILE A 4 7.91 -5.10 -21.24
CA ILE A 4 7.50 -4.13 -20.24
C ILE A 4 6.49 -4.89 -19.39
N ASP A 5 7.00 -5.64 -18.41
CA ASP A 5 6.17 -6.17 -17.33
C ASP A 5 5.38 -4.98 -16.79
N SER A 6 4.06 -5.11 -16.84
CA SER A 6 3.10 -4.02 -16.61
C SER A 6 3.43 -3.28 -15.31
N PRO A 7 3.07 -1.98 -15.15
CA PRO A 7 2.96 -1.41 -13.81
C PRO A 7 1.78 -2.13 -13.14
N LYS A 8 2.08 -3.28 -12.54
CA LYS A 8 1.12 -4.30 -12.11
C LYS A 8 0.57 -3.90 -10.74
N CYS A 9 0.08 -2.67 -10.67
CA CYS A 9 -0.50 -2.01 -9.51
C CYS A 9 0.48 -1.77 -8.36
N PRO A 10 0.33 -0.67 -7.62
CA PRO A 10 1.11 -0.45 -6.41
C PRO A 10 0.69 -1.47 -5.35
N ILE A 11 1.64 -2.31 -4.92
CA ILE A 11 1.48 -3.25 -3.82
C ILE A 11 2.71 -3.09 -2.94
N GLY A 12 2.51 -2.89 -1.65
CA GLY A 12 3.59 -2.71 -0.68
C GLY A 12 3.36 -1.55 0.26
N TRP A 13 4.39 -1.23 1.03
CA TRP A 13 4.31 -0.24 2.08
C TRP A 13 5.07 1.05 1.74
N LEU A 14 4.45 2.18 2.04
CA LEU A 14 5.07 3.50 2.01
C LEU A 14 5.13 4.07 3.42
N ILE A 15 6.25 4.64 3.83
CA ILE A 15 6.39 5.36 5.09
C ILE A 15 6.54 6.85 4.84
N ASP A 16 5.91 7.63 5.70
CA ASP A 16 6.03 9.08 5.74
C ASP A 16 7.47 9.48 6.13
N PRO A 17 8.04 10.56 5.55
CA PRO A 17 9.39 11.03 5.87
C PRO A 17 9.59 11.42 7.34
N HIS A 18 8.53 11.66 8.12
CA HIS A 18 8.62 11.92 9.56
C HIS A 18 8.43 10.65 10.41
N HIS A 19 8.34 9.47 9.77
CA HIS A 19 8.11 8.17 10.40
C HIS A 19 6.89 8.13 11.33
N LYS A 20 5.85 8.95 11.04
CA LYS A 20 4.61 8.99 11.83
C LYS A 20 3.53 8.08 11.26
N TRP A 21 3.54 7.90 9.95
CA TRP A 21 2.50 7.19 9.20
C TRP A 21 3.12 6.18 8.25
N ALA A 22 2.44 5.06 8.10
CA ALA A 22 2.73 4.08 7.07
C ALA A 22 1.44 3.76 6.33
N ILE A 23 1.53 3.57 5.02
CA ILE A 23 0.40 3.23 4.18
C ILE A 23 0.73 1.92 3.47
N ASN A 24 -0.14 0.93 3.61
CA ASN A 24 -0.06 -0.33 2.88
C ASN A 24 -1.02 -0.28 1.71
N PHE A 25 -0.51 -0.58 0.52
CA PHE A 25 -1.28 -0.79 -0.68
C PHE A 25 -1.39 -2.29 -0.93
N ASP A 26 -2.61 -2.79 -0.94
CA ASP A 26 -2.90 -4.21 -1.15
C ASP A 26 -3.90 -4.38 -2.30
N TRP A 27 -3.75 -5.48 -3.02
CA TRP A 27 -4.64 -5.89 -4.09
C TRP A 27 -5.13 -7.30 -3.82
N LYS A 28 -6.44 -7.42 -3.57
CA LYS A 28 -7.08 -8.72 -3.40
C LYS A 28 -7.96 -9.03 -4.58
N LYS A 29 -7.58 -10.06 -5.34
CA LYS A 29 -8.46 -10.69 -6.32
C LYS A 29 -9.57 -11.43 -5.56
N VAL A 30 -10.78 -10.87 -5.54
CA VAL A 30 -11.94 -11.55 -4.94
C VAL A 30 -12.37 -12.64 -5.93
N THR A 31 -12.36 -13.90 -5.49
CA THR A 31 -12.68 -15.07 -6.33
C THR A 31 -14.18 -15.43 -6.36
N SER A 32 -15.06 -14.60 -5.78
CA SER A 32 -16.51 -14.78 -5.89
C SER A 32 -17.07 -14.02 -7.09
N GLU A 33 -18.17 -14.50 -7.67
CA GLU A 33 -18.84 -14.11 -8.94
C GLU A 33 -19.08 -12.60 -9.18
N GLN A 34 -18.78 -11.74 -8.21
CA GLN A 34 -18.77 -10.29 -8.33
C GLN A 34 -17.34 -9.81 -8.60
N ASN A 35 -17.04 -9.74 -9.90
CA ASN A 35 -15.75 -9.46 -10.54
C ASN A 35 -15.19 -8.03 -10.29
N THR A 36 -15.27 -7.50 -9.08
CA THR A 36 -14.68 -6.21 -8.72
C THR A 36 -13.34 -6.43 -8.01
N GLU A 37 -12.26 -6.28 -8.77
CA GLU A 37 -10.91 -6.12 -8.21
C GLU A 37 -10.96 -5.02 -7.15
N SER A 38 -10.64 -5.37 -5.90
CA SER A 38 -10.68 -4.42 -4.80
C SER A 38 -9.26 -4.07 -4.39
N PHE A 39 -8.82 -2.86 -4.75
CA PHE A 39 -7.60 -2.28 -4.18
C PHE A 39 -7.93 -1.69 -2.84
N THR A 40 -7.05 -1.90 -1.87
CA THR A 40 -7.18 -1.32 -0.55
C THR A 40 -5.95 -0.51 -0.20
N ILE A 41 -6.20 0.68 0.32
CA ILE A 41 -5.18 1.53 0.93
C ILE A 41 -5.44 1.54 2.43
N ASP A 42 -4.51 0.97 3.17
CA ASP A 42 -4.58 0.90 4.62
C ASP A 42 -3.62 1.91 5.23
N MET A 43 -4.13 2.78 6.08
CA MET A 43 -3.33 3.74 6.82
C MET A 43 -3.04 3.21 8.22
N TRP A 44 -1.77 3.25 8.60
CA TRP A 44 -1.24 2.80 9.86
C TRP A 44 -0.47 3.93 10.54
N GLY A 45 -0.62 4.04 11.85
CA GLY A 45 0.29 4.81 12.70
C GLY A 45 1.57 4.02 12.96
N VAL A 46 2.69 4.74 12.87
CA VAL A 46 4.04 4.22 13.14
C VAL A 46 4.48 4.69 14.54
N VAL A 47 5.13 3.81 15.29
CA VAL A 47 5.77 4.15 16.58
C VAL A 47 7.23 4.56 16.37
N GLU A 48 7.90 5.10 17.40
CA GLU A 48 9.28 5.62 17.32
C GLU A 48 10.32 4.68 16.66
N ASN A 49 10.06 3.36 16.63
CA ASN A 49 10.92 2.37 15.99
C ASN A 49 10.67 2.16 14.48
N GLY A 50 9.88 3.02 13.82
CA GLY A 50 9.66 2.96 12.36
C GLY A 50 8.77 1.81 11.89
N LYS A 51 8.12 1.09 12.81
CA LYS A 51 7.25 -0.06 12.50
C LYS A 51 5.77 0.33 12.50
N PRO A 52 4.98 -0.04 11.48
CA PRO A 52 3.52 0.07 11.51
C PRO A 52 2.97 -0.77 12.67
N MET A 53 2.30 -0.15 13.64
CA MET A 53 1.74 -0.88 14.78
C MET A 53 0.25 -0.65 14.97
N GLN A 54 -0.29 0.50 14.53
CA GLN A 54 -1.69 0.82 14.77
C GLN A 54 -2.44 1.06 13.46
N PHE A 55 -3.25 0.09 13.06
CA PHE A 55 -4.19 0.29 11.96
C PHE A 55 -5.16 1.43 12.31
N LYS A 56 -5.29 2.40 11.40
CA LYS A 56 -6.16 3.56 11.58
C LYS A 56 -7.39 3.48 10.70
N SER A 57 -7.21 3.17 9.42
CA SER A 57 -8.30 3.11 8.46
C SER A 57 -7.93 2.30 7.23
N ARG A 58 -8.95 1.81 6.54
CA ARG A 58 -8.85 1.15 5.23
C ARG A 58 -9.81 1.82 4.29
N ARG A 59 -9.35 2.11 3.07
CA ARG A 59 -10.19 2.61 1.98
C ARG A 59 -10.13 1.63 0.83
N LYS A 60 -11.30 1.26 0.30
CA LYS A 60 -11.41 0.54 -0.97
C LYS A 60 -11.38 1.56 -2.10
N VAL A 61 -10.49 1.37 -3.04
CA VAL A 61 -10.27 2.29 -4.16
C VAL A 61 -10.20 1.50 -5.47
N THR A 62 -10.32 2.21 -6.58
CA THR A 62 -10.03 1.65 -7.89
C THR A 62 -8.52 1.51 -8.11
N LYS A 63 -8.13 0.74 -9.13
CA LYS A 63 -6.73 0.62 -9.57
C LYS A 63 -6.10 1.97 -9.87
N GLU A 64 -6.83 2.82 -10.58
CA GLU A 64 -6.35 4.13 -11.04
C GLU A 64 -6.13 5.08 -9.86
N GLU A 65 -7.07 5.12 -8.91
CA GLU A 65 -6.92 5.90 -7.68
C GLU A 65 -5.77 5.41 -6.81
N SER A 66 -5.60 4.08 -6.71
CA SER A 66 -4.49 3.46 -6.01
C SER A 66 -3.15 3.91 -6.60
N LEU A 67 -2.99 3.80 -7.91
CA LEU A 67 -1.78 4.21 -8.63
C LEU A 67 -1.52 5.72 -8.50
N LYS A 68 -2.57 6.53 -8.63
CA LYS A 68 -2.47 7.99 -8.47
C LYS A 68 -1.98 8.35 -7.06
N THR A 69 -2.55 7.73 -6.03
CA THR A 69 -2.17 7.99 -4.64
C THR A 69 -0.74 7.57 -4.37
N TRP A 70 -0.33 6.38 -4.84
CA TRP A 70 1.05 5.90 -4.72
C TRP A 70 2.06 6.90 -5.30
N ASN A 71 1.85 7.32 -6.54
CA ASN A 71 2.74 8.27 -7.21
C ASN A 71 2.78 9.63 -6.51
N GLN A 72 1.64 10.10 -6.00
CA GLN A 72 1.56 11.35 -5.23
C GLN A 72 2.38 11.28 -3.93
N LEU A 73 2.31 10.15 -3.22
CA LEU A 73 3.07 9.94 -1.99
C LEU A 73 4.58 9.88 -2.29
N LEU A 74 4.99 9.14 -3.32
CA LEU A 74 6.39 9.11 -3.76
C LEU A 74 6.91 10.50 -4.14
N SER A 75 6.10 11.32 -4.84
CA SER A 75 6.47 12.72 -5.13
C SER A 75 6.52 13.61 -3.89
N SER A 76 5.90 13.18 -2.79
CA SER A 76 5.88 13.89 -1.50
C SER A 76 6.95 13.35 -0.53
N ASN A 77 8.01 12.72 -1.05
CA ASN A 77 9.11 12.12 -0.28
C ASN A 77 8.71 10.96 0.63
N TRP A 78 7.59 10.29 0.37
CA TRP A 78 7.33 9.01 1.01
C TRP A 78 8.24 7.96 0.40
N ILE A 79 8.69 7.04 1.23
CA ILE A 79 9.69 6.04 0.85
C ILE A 79 9.06 4.66 0.92
N GLU A 80 9.32 3.86 -0.10
CA GLU A 80 9.03 2.42 -0.09
C GLU A 80 9.87 1.76 0.99
N PHE A 81 9.23 1.04 1.91
CA PHE A 81 9.94 0.28 2.93
C PHE A 81 9.46 -1.15 2.94
N ASP A 82 10.42 -2.07 3.03
CA ASP A 82 10.12 -3.48 3.07
C ASP A 82 9.78 -3.86 4.51
N PHE A 83 8.49 -4.11 4.75
CA PHE A 83 8.00 -4.53 6.06
C PHE A 83 7.34 -5.89 5.94
N GLU A 84 8.14 -6.90 6.24
CA GLU A 84 7.62 -8.20 6.60
C GLU A 84 6.98 -8.08 7.98
N MET A 85 5.67 -7.92 7.99
CA MET A 85 4.86 -8.11 9.17
C MET A 85 5.03 -9.59 9.55
N ASN A 86 6.01 -9.89 10.42
CA ASN A 86 6.21 -11.21 10.98
C ASN A 86 4.86 -11.65 11.53
N LYS A 87 4.20 -12.60 10.85
CA LYS A 87 3.06 -13.30 11.43
C LYS A 87 3.65 -14.05 12.62
N SER A 88 3.50 -13.49 13.81
CA SER A 88 3.74 -14.24 15.04
C SER A 88 2.92 -15.52 14.93
N ALA A 89 3.64 -16.64 14.88
CA ALA A 89 3.09 -17.99 14.75
C ALA A 89 2.17 -18.34 15.92
#